data_AF-A0A1D2JBI3-F1
#
_entry.id   AF-A0A1D2JBI3-F1
#
_cell.length_a   1.000
_cell.length_b   1.000
_cell.length_c   1.000
_cell.angle_alpha   90.00
_cell.angle_beta   90.00
_cell.angle_gamma   90.00
#
_symmetry.space_group_name_H-M   'P 1'
#
loop_
_entity.id
_entity.type
_entity.pdbx_description
1 polymer ?
#
loop_
_entity_poly.entity_id
_entity_poly.type
_entity_poly.pdbx_seq_one_letter_code
_entity_poly.pdbx_strand_id
1 'polypeptide(L)'
;MPTRSYYSSGGALQTYYPRSGLRLSPLLIRSKPHATSFSASSSRRKAKTIQQLKARAATGPFSWKAAVLFVATGVTMIFYFRYEKERLNRKRIAEMSKGVGRPKVGGPFVLKDLDGNEFTDEQLKGKYSFIYFGFTHCPDICPDELDKMAEIIDLVKSRSSNKSVLRPIFITCDPARDSPEVLRKYLAEFHKGIIGLTGTYEQVKHVCKQYRVYFSTPENVKPGEDYLVDHSIYFYLMDPDGDFIECIGRQDTAETAANTILAHIKDWKREGKPLNTKEE
;
A
#
# COMPACT_ATOMS: atom_id res chain seq x y z
N MET A 1 -51.71 -28.32 -14.39
CA MET A 1 -52.97 -27.83 -13.77
C MET A 1 -52.87 -27.99 -12.27
N PRO A 2 -53.43 -27.10 -11.43
CA PRO A 2 -53.87 -25.72 -11.66
C PRO A 2 -53.11 -24.73 -10.71
N THR A 3 -52.63 -23.55 -11.11
CA THR A 3 -53.34 -22.28 -11.28
C THR A 3 -54.50 -22.01 -10.29
N ARG A 4 -54.31 -21.05 -9.37
CA ARG A 4 -55.42 -20.16 -9.01
C ARG A 4 -54.95 -18.80 -8.51
N SER A 5 -55.23 -17.82 -9.36
CA SER A 5 -55.35 -16.40 -9.09
C SER A 5 -56.55 -16.13 -8.18
N TYR A 6 -56.44 -15.13 -7.29
CA TYR A 6 -57.59 -14.42 -6.75
C TYR A 6 -57.34 -12.91 -6.78
N TYR A 7 -58.39 -12.22 -7.19
CA TYR A 7 -58.54 -10.81 -7.52
C TYR A 7 -59.12 -10.02 -6.33
N SER A 8 -59.04 -8.68 -6.42
CA SER A 8 -59.91 -7.68 -5.75
C SER A 8 -59.59 -7.42 -4.27
N SER A 9 -59.58 -6.21 -3.70
CA SER A 9 -60.25 -4.91 -3.94
C SER A 9 -59.51 -3.88 -3.04
N GLY A 10 -59.28 -2.62 -3.40
CA GLY A 10 -60.27 -1.55 -3.43
C GLY A 10 -60.55 -0.97 -2.03
N GLY A 11 -59.97 0.20 -1.69
CA GLY A 11 -60.28 0.88 -0.43
C GLY A 11 -59.42 2.11 -0.12
N ALA A 12 -59.81 3.26 -0.67
CA ALA A 12 -59.26 4.56 -0.32
C ALA A 12 -59.76 5.00 1.07
N LEU A 13 -58.88 5.56 1.91
CA LEU A 13 -59.24 6.23 3.15
C LEU A 13 -58.78 7.68 3.10
N GLN A 14 -59.76 8.55 2.95
CA GLN A 14 -59.67 10.01 3.01
C GLN A 14 -60.16 10.44 4.38
N THR A 15 -59.26 10.98 5.22
CA THR A 15 -59.61 11.51 6.54
C THR A 15 -59.66 13.03 6.52
N TYR A 16 -60.89 13.50 6.65
CA TYR A 16 -61.41 14.79 7.12
C TYR A 16 -60.56 15.52 8.17
N TYR A 17 -60.44 16.85 8.03
CA TYR A 17 -60.23 17.78 9.15
C TYR A 17 -61.30 18.90 9.09
N PRO A 18 -61.88 19.30 10.24
CA PRO A 18 -63.08 20.11 10.29
C PRO A 18 -62.81 21.63 10.21
N ARG A 19 -63.79 22.32 9.60
CA ARG A 19 -63.99 23.77 9.62
C ARG A 19 -64.52 24.21 10.99
N SER A 20 -63.94 25.27 11.55
CA SER A 20 -64.56 26.09 12.59
C SER A 20 -64.70 27.53 12.08
N GLY A 21 -65.93 27.91 11.77
CA GLY A 21 -66.30 29.29 11.46
C GLY A 21 -66.68 30.07 12.71
N LEU A 22 -66.37 31.37 12.72
CA LEU A 22 -66.88 32.33 13.68
C LEU A 22 -67.30 33.62 12.95
N ARG A 23 -68.64 33.69 12.80
CA ARG A 23 -69.60 34.80 12.80
C ARG A 23 -69.14 36.20 12.34
N LEU A 24 -69.86 36.66 11.30
CA LEU A 24 -70.09 38.06 10.94
C LEU A 24 -71.10 38.73 11.90
N SER A 25 -70.96 40.05 12.08
CA SER A 25 -72.09 40.97 12.31
C SER A 25 -71.80 42.30 11.62
N PRO A 26 -72.81 42.95 10.99
CA PRO A 26 -72.61 44.10 10.12
C PRO A 26 -72.85 45.42 10.87
N LEU A 27 -72.04 46.44 10.57
CA LEU A 27 -72.37 47.83 10.88
C LEU A 27 -72.20 48.69 9.62
N LEU A 28 -73.32 49.31 9.28
CA LEU A 28 -73.54 50.18 8.13
C LEU A 28 -73.13 51.64 8.46
N ILE A 29 -72.67 52.33 7.41
CA ILE A 29 -72.69 53.79 7.19
C ILE A 29 -71.58 54.62 7.86
N ARG A 30 -70.68 55.18 7.03
CA ARG A 30 -70.70 56.62 6.60
C ARG A 30 -69.43 56.96 5.82
N SER A 31 -69.59 57.34 4.56
CA SER A 31 -68.53 57.89 3.72
C SER A 31 -68.14 59.30 4.19
N LYS A 32 -66.84 59.53 4.38
CA LYS A 32 -66.21 60.85 4.42
C LYS A 32 -65.04 60.83 3.42
N PRO A 33 -64.93 61.80 2.49
CA PRO A 33 -63.77 61.90 1.63
C PRO A 33 -62.61 62.48 2.44
N HIS A 34 -61.64 61.64 2.82
CA HIS A 34 -60.33 62.13 3.25
C HIS A 34 -59.49 62.40 2.00
N ALA A 35 -59.40 63.68 1.64
CA ALA A 35 -58.41 64.15 0.67
C ALA A 35 -57.01 63.80 1.18
N THR A 36 -56.26 63.04 0.38
CA THR A 36 -54.86 62.72 0.64
C THR A 36 -54.00 63.94 0.32
N SER A 37 -53.60 64.70 1.33
CA SER A 37 -52.48 65.63 1.20
C SER A 37 -51.17 64.84 1.25
N PHE A 38 -50.71 64.36 0.09
CA PHE A 38 -49.31 63.93 -0.03
C PHE A 38 -48.44 65.18 0.07
N SER A 39 -47.85 65.41 1.24
CA SER A 39 -46.74 66.35 1.38
C SER A 39 -45.54 65.76 0.65
N ALA A 40 -45.32 66.22 -0.58
CA ALA A 40 -44.13 65.91 -1.35
C ALA A 40 -42.92 66.69 -0.78
N SER A 41 -42.53 66.36 0.46
CA SER A 41 -41.18 66.65 0.93
C SER A 41 -40.25 65.65 0.25
N SER A 42 -39.83 66.00 -0.98
CA SER A 42 -38.68 65.31 -1.56
C SER A 42 -37.47 65.67 -0.72
N SER A 43 -37.11 64.80 0.24
CA SER A 43 -35.76 64.77 0.78
C SER A 43 -34.84 64.54 -0.42
N ARG A 44 -34.29 65.63 -0.95
CA ARG A 44 -33.33 65.66 -2.04
C ARG A 44 -32.11 64.86 -1.58
N ARG A 45 -32.13 63.54 -1.79
CA ARG A 45 -30.95 62.69 -1.58
C ARG A 45 -29.87 63.28 -2.49
N LYS A 46 -28.83 63.88 -1.89
CA LYS A 46 -27.66 64.40 -2.62
C LYS A 46 -27.24 63.33 -3.63
N ALA A 47 -27.26 63.69 -4.91
CA ALA A 47 -26.77 62.82 -5.97
C ALA A 47 -25.32 62.49 -5.64
N LYS A 48 -25.04 61.20 -5.40
CA LYS A 48 -23.70 60.73 -5.06
C LYS A 48 -22.83 60.91 -6.30
N THR A 49 -21.65 61.50 -6.11
CA THR A 49 -20.69 61.77 -7.19
C THR A 49 -20.33 60.47 -7.91
N ILE A 50 -20.12 60.52 -9.24
CA ILE A 50 -19.74 59.35 -10.06
C ILE A 50 -18.52 58.60 -9.48
N GLN A 51 -17.60 59.31 -8.80
CA GLN A 51 -16.49 58.70 -8.06
C GLN A 51 -16.93 57.77 -6.92
N GLN A 52 -17.98 58.10 -6.16
CA GLN A 52 -18.49 57.26 -5.07
C GLN A 52 -19.19 55.99 -5.60
N LEU A 53 -19.80 56.07 -6.78
CA LEU A 53 -20.38 54.90 -7.47
C LEU A 53 -19.29 54.00 -8.06
N LYS A 54 -18.25 54.59 -8.67
CA LYS A 54 -17.07 53.84 -9.16
C LYS A 54 -16.27 53.18 -8.02
N ALA A 55 -16.12 53.83 -6.86
CA ALA A 55 -15.43 53.24 -5.70
C ALA A 55 -16.19 52.05 -5.10
N ARG A 56 -17.52 52.08 -5.09
CA ARG A 56 -18.35 50.91 -4.72
C ARG A 56 -18.30 49.80 -5.76
N ALA A 57 -18.21 50.13 -7.06
CA ALA A 57 -18.05 49.14 -8.12
C ALA A 57 -16.64 48.51 -8.17
N ALA A 58 -15.61 49.24 -7.69
CA ALA A 58 -14.25 48.73 -7.55
C ALA A 58 -14.12 47.62 -6.48
N THR A 59 -15.11 47.51 -5.59
CA THR A 59 -15.29 46.39 -4.65
C THR A 59 -16.42 45.48 -5.18
N GLY A 60 -16.20 44.89 -6.36
CA GLY A 60 -17.10 43.89 -6.94
C GLY A 60 -17.11 42.55 -6.16
N PRO A 61 -18.07 41.65 -6.44
CA PRO A 61 -18.28 40.38 -5.72
C PRO A 61 -17.10 39.39 -5.75
N PHE A 62 -16.04 39.70 -6.50
CA PHE A 62 -14.80 38.95 -6.55
C PHE A 62 -13.60 39.90 -6.42
N SER A 63 -13.22 40.21 -5.18
CA SER A 63 -11.92 40.86 -4.92
C SER A 63 -10.79 39.89 -5.22
N TRP A 64 -9.69 40.35 -5.80
CA TRP A 64 -8.51 39.50 -6.04
C TRP A 64 -7.99 38.83 -4.76
N LYS A 65 -8.17 39.48 -3.60
CA LYS A 65 -7.88 38.90 -2.27
C LYS A 65 -8.74 37.66 -1.97
N ALA A 66 -10.02 37.70 -2.36
CA ALA A 66 -10.92 36.56 -2.22
C ALA A 66 -10.56 35.42 -3.18
N ALA A 67 -10.10 35.74 -4.39
CA ALA A 67 -9.57 34.74 -5.33
C ALA A 67 -8.33 34.04 -4.78
N VAL A 68 -7.38 34.79 -4.20
CA VAL A 68 -6.19 34.21 -3.56
C VAL A 68 -6.57 33.32 -2.38
N LEU A 69 -7.50 33.77 -1.52
CA LEU A 69 -7.97 32.98 -0.39
C LEU A 69 -8.65 31.68 -0.85
N PHE A 70 -9.46 31.73 -1.90
CA PHE A 70 -10.14 30.56 -2.47
C PHE A 70 -9.16 29.55 -3.07
N VAL A 71 -8.16 30.03 -3.81
CA VAL A 71 -7.10 29.15 -4.36
C VAL A 71 -6.29 28.54 -3.23
N ALA A 72 -5.92 29.33 -2.22
CA ALA A 72 -5.16 28.83 -1.07
C ALA A 72 -5.93 27.75 -0.30
N THR A 73 -7.20 27.97 0.03
CA THR A 73 -8.02 26.97 0.70
C THR A 73 -8.25 25.73 -0.17
N GLY A 74 -8.44 25.89 -1.48
CA GLY A 74 -8.53 24.79 -2.43
C GLY A 74 -7.25 23.95 -2.46
N VAL A 75 -6.08 24.57 -2.53
CA VAL A 75 -4.78 23.89 -2.52
C VAL A 75 -4.55 23.19 -1.17
N THR A 76 -4.82 23.85 -0.05
CA THR A 76 -4.72 23.25 1.29
C THR A 76 -5.65 22.04 1.42
N MET A 77 -6.89 22.14 0.93
CA MET A 77 -7.87 21.06 0.96
C MET A 77 -7.44 19.88 0.05
N ILE A 78 -6.92 20.16 -1.15
CA ILE A 78 -6.37 19.13 -2.04
C ILE A 78 -5.18 18.44 -1.38
N PHE A 79 -4.25 19.19 -0.78
CA PHE A 79 -3.11 18.61 -0.06
C PHE A 79 -3.56 17.75 1.12
N TYR A 80 -4.51 18.25 1.92
CA TYR A 80 -5.08 17.53 3.06
C TYR A 80 -5.76 16.24 2.63
N PHE A 81 -6.64 16.29 1.62
CA PHE A 81 -7.30 15.09 1.10
C PHE A 81 -6.34 14.11 0.45
N ARG A 82 -5.33 14.57 -0.28
CA ARG A 82 -4.31 13.68 -0.86
C ARG A 82 -3.53 12.97 0.24
N TYR A 83 -3.08 13.70 1.26
CA TYR A 83 -2.37 13.17 2.41
C TYR A 83 -3.22 12.16 3.20
N GLU A 84 -4.48 12.51 3.49
CA GLU A 84 -5.39 11.66 4.24
C GLU A 84 -5.84 10.44 3.44
N LYS A 85 -6.09 10.58 2.13
CA LYS A 85 -6.44 9.48 1.22
C LYS A 85 -5.31 8.46 1.13
N GLU A 86 -4.05 8.87 1.04
CA GLU A 86 -2.92 7.94 1.06
C GLU A 86 -2.80 7.20 2.39
N ARG A 87 -3.00 7.90 3.52
CA ARG A 87 -2.98 7.27 4.85
C ARG A 87 -4.10 6.24 5.00
N LEU A 88 -5.32 6.60 4.58
CA LEU A 88 -6.49 5.72 4.61
C LEU A 88 -6.33 4.55 3.64
N ASN A 89 -5.75 4.75 2.46
CA ASN A 89 -5.52 3.68 1.50
C ASN A 89 -4.49 2.67 2.03
N ARG A 90 -3.39 3.13 2.64
CA ARG A 90 -2.42 2.26 3.33
C ARG A 90 -3.07 1.44 4.44
N LYS A 91 -3.88 2.09 5.29
CA LYS A 91 -4.64 1.39 6.35
C LYS A 91 -5.63 0.38 5.76
N ARG A 92 -6.36 0.75 4.71
CA ARG A 92 -7.32 -0.15 4.04
C ARG A 92 -6.63 -1.34 3.41
N ILE A 93 -5.50 -1.16 2.72
CA ILE A 93 -4.71 -2.27 2.16
C ILE A 93 -4.23 -3.19 3.27
N ALA A 94 -3.71 -2.63 4.37
CA ALA A 94 -3.27 -3.40 5.53
C ALA A 94 -4.42 -4.13 6.27
N GLU A 95 -5.63 -3.57 6.30
CA GLU A 95 -6.81 -4.22 6.87
C GLU A 95 -7.40 -5.28 5.92
N MET A 96 -7.43 -5.01 4.61
CA MET A 96 -7.88 -5.97 3.61
C MET A 96 -6.93 -7.17 3.51
N SER A 97 -5.62 -6.97 3.68
CA SER A 97 -4.63 -8.05 3.73
C SER A 97 -4.64 -8.84 5.03
N LYS A 98 -5.31 -8.35 6.10
CA LYS A 98 -5.56 -9.14 7.32
C LYS A 98 -6.69 -10.16 7.16
N GLY A 99 -7.64 -9.94 6.24
CA GLY A 99 -8.83 -10.79 6.07
C GLY A 99 -8.63 -12.02 5.17
N VAL A 100 -7.62 -12.01 4.31
CA VAL A 100 -7.18 -13.18 3.55
C VAL A 100 -5.99 -13.73 4.31
N GLY A 101 -6.13 -14.92 4.93
CA GLY A 101 -5.06 -15.50 5.74
C GLY A 101 -3.72 -15.39 5.02
N ARG A 102 -2.74 -14.71 5.64
CA ARG A 102 -1.42 -14.49 5.05
C ARG A 102 -0.91 -15.83 4.51
N PRO A 103 -0.42 -15.89 3.26
CA PRO A 103 0.20 -17.11 2.77
C PRO A 103 1.25 -17.55 3.80
N LYS A 104 1.06 -18.72 4.40
CA LYS A 104 2.05 -19.29 5.31
C LYS A 104 3.23 -19.75 4.46
N VAL A 105 4.14 -18.81 4.24
CA VAL A 105 5.42 -18.96 3.54
C VAL A 105 6.51 -18.76 4.58
N GLY A 106 7.44 -19.70 4.64
CA GLY A 106 8.40 -19.80 5.73
C GLY A 106 7.96 -20.79 6.80
N GLY A 107 8.91 -21.17 7.64
CA GLY A 107 8.75 -22.19 8.67
C GLY A 107 10.11 -22.60 9.22
N PRO A 108 10.15 -23.43 10.27
CA PRO A 108 11.40 -23.85 10.88
C PRO A 108 12.24 -24.66 9.89
N PHE A 109 13.51 -24.31 9.79
CA PHE A 109 14.48 -25.03 8.98
C PHE A 109 15.84 -25.07 9.68
N VAL A 110 16.65 -26.06 9.27
CA VAL A 110 18.04 -26.19 9.69
C VAL A 110 18.85 -26.46 8.43
N LEU A 111 19.74 -25.53 8.11
CA LEU A 111 20.71 -25.60 7.04
C LEU A 111 22.11 -25.41 7.61
N LYS A 112 23.11 -25.35 6.73
CA LYS A 112 24.49 -25.02 7.07
C LYS A 112 24.92 -23.80 6.30
N ASP A 113 25.66 -22.92 6.96
CA ASP A 113 26.39 -21.86 6.28
C ASP A 113 27.60 -22.43 5.51
N LEU A 114 28.31 -21.55 4.80
CA LEU A 114 29.49 -21.95 4.02
C LEU A 114 30.69 -22.33 4.90
N ASP A 115 30.70 -21.95 6.17
CA ASP A 115 31.74 -22.24 7.16
C ASP A 115 31.46 -23.56 7.93
N GLY A 116 30.29 -24.16 7.69
CA GLY A 116 29.85 -25.43 8.28
C GLY A 116 29.04 -25.27 9.57
N ASN A 117 28.75 -24.05 10.02
CA ASN A 117 27.91 -23.82 11.19
C ASN A 117 26.43 -24.02 10.83
N GLU A 118 25.65 -24.45 11.82
CA GLU A 118 24.20 -24.59 11.64
C GLU A 118 23.54 -23.22 11.49
N PHE A 119 22.66 -23.12 10.49
CA PHE A 119 21.85 -21.94 10.24
C PHE A 119 20.36 -22.26 10.36
N THR A 120 19.63 -21.52 11.21
CA THR A 120 18.20 -21.76 11.49
C THR A 120 17.33 -20.53 11.21
N ASP A 121 16.01 -20.71 11.23
CA ASP A 121 15.06 -19.62 11.06
C ASP A 121 15.15 -18.56 12.17
N GLU A 122 15.66 -18.91 13.35
CA GLU A 122 15.85 -17.95 14.45
C GLU A 122 16.89 -16.89 14.11
N GLN A 123 17.90 -17.22 13.30
CA GLN A 123 18.89 -16.25 12.84
C GLN A 123 18.36 -15.29 11.78
N LEU A 124 17.16 -15.54 11.23
CA LEU A 124 16.48 -14.56 10.37
C LEU A 124 15.89 -13.41 11.19
N LYS A 125 15.66 -13.61 12.49
CA LYS A 125 15.01 -12.61 13.35
C LYS A 125 15.92 -11.41 13.62
N GLY A 126 15.28 -10.25 13.80
CA GLY A 126 15.91 -8.98 14.10
C GLY A 126 16.36 -8.17 12.88
N LYS A 127 16.45 -8.76 11.69
CA LYS A 127 16.78 -8.07 10.44
C LYS A 127 15.81 -8.48 9.34
N TYR A 128 15.65 -7.65 8.31
CA TYR A 128 14.94 -8.08 7.12
C TYR A 128 15.76 -9.13 6.41
N SER A 129 15.15 -10.27 6.06
CA SER A 129 15.85 -11.32 5.30
C SER A 129 15.37 -11.30 3.86
N PHE A 130 16.30 -11.25 2.91
CA PHE A 130 16.03 -11.26 1.49
C PHE A 130 16.55 -12.56 0.90
N ILE A 131 15.65 -13.52 0.72
CA ILE A 131 15.99 -14.91 0.46
C ILE A 131 15.76 -15.23 -1.01
N TYR A 132 16.78 -15.77 -1.67
CA TYR A 132 16.71 -16.32 -3.02
C TYR A 132 17.02 -17.81 -3.00
N PHE A 133 16.25 -18.58 -3.75
CA PHE A 133 16.48 -20.00 -3.97
C PHE A 133 17.02 -20.19 -5.38
N GLY A 134 18.18 -20.84 -5.52
CA GLY A 134 18.84 -21.02 -6.81
C GLY A 134 19.86 -22.15 -6.79
N PHE A 135 20.67 -22.28 -7.83
CA PHE A 135 21.75 -23.27 -7.89
C PHE A 135 22.88 -22.78 -8.79
N THR A 136 24.11 -23.23 -8.56
CA THR A 136 25.29 -22.66 -9.25
C THR A 136 25.41 -23.01 -10.72
N HIS A 137 24.76 -24.11 -11.15
CA HIS A 137 24.79 -24.61 -12.53
C HIS A 137 23.63 -24.08 -13.39
N CYS A 138 22.95 -23.02 -12.97
CA CYS A 138 21.89 -22.41 -13.77
C CYS A 138 22.50 -21.61 -14.93
N PRO A 139 22.16 -21.89 -16.19
CA PRO A 139 22.86 -21.32 -17.34
C PRO A 139 22.66 -19.80 -17.48
N ASP A 140 21.46 -19.29 -17.16
CA ASP A 140 21.11 -17.89 -17.46
C ASP A 140 20.40 -17.17 -16.30
N ILE A 141 19.44 -17.81 -15.61
CA ILE A 141 18.51 -17.09 -14.74
C ILE A 141 19.12 -16.72 -13.38
N CYS A 142 19.82 -17.64 -12.73
CA CYS A 142 20.38 -17.35 -11.40
C CYS A 142 21.44 -16.23 -11.42
N PRO A 143 22.39 -16.19 -12.39
CA PRO A 143 23.34 -15.09 -12.48
C PRO A 143 22.65 -13.72 -12.61
N ASP A 144 21.69 -13.58 -13.54
CA ASP A 144 20.93 -12.34 -13.74
C ASP A 144 20.23 -11.86 -12.45
N GLU A 145 19.60 -12.81 -11.73
CA GLU A 145 18.89 -12.49 -10.49
C GLU A 145 19.86 -12.14 -9.35
N LEU A 146 21.04 -12.77 -9.29
CA LEU A 146 22.07 -12.45 -8.29
C LEU A 146 22.74 -11.09 -8.54
N ASP A 147 22.96 -10.70 -9.79
CA ASP A 147 23.42 -9.35 -10.14
C ASP A 147 22.39 -8.30 -9.72
N LYS A 148 21.10 -8.56 -10.00
CA LYS A 148 20.00 -7.71 -9.54
C LYS A 148 19.94 -7.65 -8.00
N MET A 149 20.17 -8.77 -7.32
CA MET A 149 20.22 -8.82 -5.86
C MET A 149 21.37 -7.96 -5.31
N ALA A 150 22.56 -8.03 -5.93
CA ALA A 150 23.71 -7.20 -5.57
C ALA A 150 23.38 -5.71 -5.67
N GLU A 151 22.76 -5.28 -6.78
CA GLU A 151 22.32 -3.90 -6.96
C GLU A 151 21.29 -3.47 -5.90
N ILE A 152 20.31 -4.33 -5.59
CA ILE A 152 19.31 -4.07 -4.55
C ILE A 152 19.98 -3.87 -3.19
N ILE A 153 20.94 -4.72 -2.83
CA ILE A 153 21.67 -4.64 -1.56
C ILE A 153 22.36 -3.27 -1.45
N ASP A 154 23.07 -2.83 -2.50
CA ASP A 154 23.77 -1.55 -2.52
C ASP A 154 22.83 -0.34 -2.51
N LEU A 155 21.72 -0.40 -3.24
CA LEU A 155 20.68 0.63 -3.21
C LEU A 155 20.03 0.76 -1.84
N VAL A 156 19.69 -0.36 -1.20
CA VAL A 156 19.11 -0.35 0.15
C VAL A 156 20.14 0.16 1.16
N LYS A 157 21.41 -0.27 1.06
CA LYS A 157 22.49 0.15 1.96
C LYS A 157 22.84 1.63 1.84
N SER A 158 22.79 2.19 0.63
CA SER A 158 23.07 3.61 0.38
C SER A 158 21.91 4.53 0.81
N ARG A 159 20.66 4.07 0.67
CA ARG A 159 19.45 4.87 1.00
C ARG A 159 18.94 4.66 2.43
N SER A 160 19.29 3.55 3.07
CA SER A 160 18.97 3.29 4.48
C SER A 160 19.94 4.01 5.41
N SER A 161 19.43 4.62 6.49
CA SER A 161 20.28 5.18 7.55
C SER A 161 21.10 4.12 8.28
N ASN A 162 20.83 2.84 8.06
CA ASN A 162 21.51 1.75 8.71
C ASN A 162 21.86 0.65 7.71
N LYS A 163 23.16 0.32 7.65
CA LYS A 163 23.76 -0.53 6.62
C LYS A 163 23.50 -2.03 6.84
N SER A 164 23.09 -2.44 8.05
CA SER A 164 22.88 -3.85 8.43
C SER A 164 21.40 -4.22 8.59
N VAL A 165 20.49 -3.50 7.93
CA VAL A 165 19.04 -3.74 8.06
C VAL A 165 18.57 -4.92 7.19
N LEU A 166 19.26 -5.17 6.07
CA LEU A 166 18.94 -6.23 5.12
C LEU A 166 19.98 -7.33 5.20
N ARG A 167 19.52 -8.57 5.31
CA ARG A 167 20.32 -9.80 5.29
C ARG A 167 20.01 -10.56 4.00
N PRO A 168 20.86 -10.44 2.97
CA PRO A 168 20.70 -11.19 1.74
C PRO A 168 21.16 -12.65 1.93
N ILE A 169 20.32 -13.59 1.54
CA ILE A 169 20.53 -15.03 1.75
C ILE A 169 20.29 -15.76 0.43
N PHE A 170 21.23 -16.60 0.05
CA PHE A 170 21.13 -17.54 -1.04
C PHE A 170 20.99 -18.96 -0.48
N ILE A 171 19.94 -19.67 -0.86
CA ILE A 171 19.72 -21.08 -0.49
C ILE A 171 19.85 -21.92 -1.75
N THR A 172 20.77 -22.90 -1.74
CA THR A 172 20.88 -23.83 -2.88
C THR A 172 19.68 -24.79 -2.94
N CYS A 173 19.18 -25.00 -4.16
CA CYS A 173 18.22 -26.05 -4.51
C CYS A 173 18.91 -27.36 -4.94
N ASP A 174 20.24 -27.38 -5.07
CA ASP A 174 21.01 -28.50 -5.58
C ASP A 174 22.26 -28.83 -4.73
N PRO A 175 22.06 -29.37 -3.52
CA PRO A 175 23.16 -29.65 -2.60
C PRO A 175 24.13 -30.74 -3.09
N ALA A 176 23.79 -31.49 -4.14
CA ALA A 176 24.66 -32.52 -4.70
C ALA A 176 25.86 -31.93 -5.47
N ARG A 177 25.67 -30.77 -6.11
CA ARG A 177 26.71 -30.06 -6.87
C ARG A 177 27.21 -28.82 -6.14
N ASP A 178 26.36 -28.19 -5.33
CA ASP A 178 26.65 -26.93 -4.64
C ASP A 178 27.29 -27.17 -3.27
N SER A 179 28.56 -27.58 -3.28
CA SER A 179 29.36 -27.66 -2.07
C SER A 179 29.64 -26.27 -1.47
N PRO A 180 29.94 -26.16 -0.16
CA PRO A 180 30.29 -24.87 0.46
C PRO A 180 31.42 -24.12 -0.25
N GLU A 181 32.41 -24.85 -0.78
CA GLU A 181 33.53 -24.26 -1.53
C GLU A 181 33.11 -23.70 -2.89
N VAL A 182 32.23 -24.41 -3.60
CA VAL A 182 31.69 -23.98 -4.91
C VAL A 182 30.81 -22.75 -4.71
N LEU A 183 29.89 -22.80 -3.73
CA LEU A 183 29.02 -21.67 -3.40
C LEU A 183 29.81 -20.43 -2.98
N ARG A 184 30.89 -20.60 -2.22
CA ARG A 184 31.73 -19.47 -1.80
C ARG A 184 32.37 -18.76 -2.99
N LYS A 185 32.88 -19.51 -3.96
CA LYS A 185 33.46 -18.92 -5.18
C LYS A 185 32.39 -18.22 -6.01
N TYR A 186 31.27 -18.91 -6.23
CA TYR A 186 30.16 -18.39 -7.01
C TYR A 186 29.58 -17.09 -6.43
N LEU A 187 29.23 -17.08 -5.14
CA LEU A 187 28.64 -15.90 -4.50
C LEU A 187 29.62 -14.73 -4.34
N ALA A 188 30.94 -15.01 -4.30
CA ALA A 188 31.96 -13.97 -4.22
C ALA A 188 32.07 -13.12 -5.50
N GLU A 189 31.61 -13.63 -6.65
CA GLU A 189 31.58 -12.90 -7.92
C GLU A 189 30.49 -11.81 -7.93
N PHE A 190 29.38 -12.04 -7.20
CA PHE A 190 28.25 -11.11 -7.16
C PHE A 190 28.37 -10.09 -6.04
N HIS A 191 28.32 -10.53 -4.78
CA HIS A 191 28.33 -9.61 -3.64
C HIS A 191 28.73 -10.29 -2.32
N LYS A 192 29.76 -9.74 -1.66
CA LYS A 192 30.33 -10.29 -0.40
C LYS A 192 29.37 -10.35 0.78
N GLY A 193 28.29 -9.58 0.74
CA GLY A 193 27.27 -9.56 1.79
C GLY A 193 26.28 -10.72 1.72
N ILE A 194 26.25 -11.50 0.64
CA ILE A 194 25.30 -12.62 0.46
C ILE A 194 25.74 -13.80 1.32
N ILE A 195 24.84 -14.24 2.20
CA ILE A 195 25.03 -15.44 3.01
C ILE A 195 24.58 -16.65 2.18
N GLY A 196 25.50 -17.56 1.89
CA GLY A 196 25.19 -18.83 1.23
C GLY A 196 24.80 -19.90 2.24
N LEU A 197 23.69 -20.59 1.98
CA LEU A 197 23.21 -21.71 2.78
C LEU A 197 23.09 -22.96 1.91
N THR A 198 23.56 -24.09 2.45
CA THR A 198 23.48 -25.43 1.85
C THR A 198 23.12 -26.46 2.92
N GLY A 199 22.96 -27.73 2.56
CA GLY A 199 22.56 -28.78 3.49
C GLY A 199 22.46 -30.14 2.83
N THR A 200 21.83 -31.09 3.50
CA THR A 200 21.46 -32.37 2.88
C THR A 200 20.29 -32.17 1.93
N TYR A 201 20.10 -33.10 0.99
CA TYR A 201 18.94 -33.08 0.08
C TYR A 201 17.61 -33.01 0.85
N GLU A 202 17.49 -33.70 1.98
CA GLU A 202 16.28 -33.68 2.82
C GLU A 202 16.06 -32.30 3.48
N GLN A 203 17.12 -31.66 3.96
CA GLN A 203 17.05 -30.31 4.54
C GLN A 203 16.64 -29.27 3.49
N VAL A 204 17.25 -29.32 2.30
CA VAL A 204 16.90 -28.45 1.16
C VAL A 204 15.46 -28.70 0.72
N LYS A 205 15.04 -29.95 0.58
CA LYS A 205 13.66 -30.32 0.25
C LYS A 205 12.65 -29.79 1.27
N HIS A 206 12.99 -29.86 2.55
CA HIS A 206 12.14 -29.36 3.63
C HIS A 206 12.01 -27.85 3.58
N VAL A 207 13.11 -27.08 3.46
CA VAL A 207 13.03 -25.62 3.37
C VAL A 207 12.30 -25.15 2.11
N CYS A 208 12.55 -25.76 0.95
CA CYS A 208 11.82 -25.46 -0.27
C CYS A 208 10.31 -25.65 -0.09
N LYS A 209 9.90 -26.71 0.62
CA LYS A 209 8.49 -26.95 0.96
C LYS A 209 7.92 -25.87 1.90
N GLN A 210 8.66 -25.42 2.91
CA GLN A 210 8.21 -24.34 3.81
C GLN A 210 8.01 -23.02 3.07
N TYR A 211 8.89 -22.71 2.12
CA TYR A 211 8.82 -21.50 1.31
C TYR A 211 7.96 -21.66 0.04
N ARG A 212 7.36 -22.84 -0.15
CA ARG A 212 6.54 -23.20 -1.33
C ARG A 212 7.29 -23.05 -2.65
N VAL A 213 8.61 -23.23 -2.61
CA VAL A 213 9.48 -23.29 -3.78
C VAL A 213 9.31 -24.67 -4.38
N TYR A 214 8.81 -24.70 -5.62
CA TYR A 214 8.85 -25.91 -6.41
C TYR A 214 10.30 -26.19 -6.80
N PHE A 215 10.76 -27.43 -6.64
CA PHE A 215 12.01 -27.88 -7.22
C PHE A 215 11.84 -29.31 -7.74
N SER A 216 12.43 -29.58 -8.91
CA SER A 216 12.42 -30.91 -9.53
C SER A 216 13.85 -31.30 -9.91
N THR A 217 14.30 -32.42 -9.37
CA THR A 217 15.56 -33.06 -9.73
C THR A 217 15.22 -34.29 -10.56
N PRO A 218 15.81 -34.50 -11.75
CA PRO A 218 15.51 -35.69 -12.54
C PRO A 218 15.87 -36.97 -11.77
N GLU A 219 15.00 -37.98 -11.80
CA GLU A 219 15.15 -39.20 -10.98
C GLU A 219 16.30 -40.12 -11.44
N ASN A 220 16.81 -39.94 -12.66
CA ASN A 220 17.79 -40.86 -13.29
C ASN A 220 19.03 -40.12 -13.81
N VAL A 221 19.60 -39.21 -13.03
CA VAL A 221 20.86 -38.55 -13.40
C VAL A 221 22.03 -39.50 -13.17
N LYS A 222 22.79 -39.83 -14.22
CA LYS A 222 24.04 -40.59 -14.07
C LYS A 222 25.12 -39.70 -13.45
N PRO A 223 26.07 -40.26 -12.68
CA PRO A 223 27.23 -39.50 -12.20
C PRO A 223 27.96 -38.81 -13.37
N GLY A 224 27.98 -37.46 -13.37
CA GLY A 224 28.58 -36.65 -14.42
C GLY A 224 27.62 -36.14 -15.52
N GLU A 225 26.33 -36.45 -15.44
CA GLU A 225 25.31 -35.93 -16.35
C GLU A 225 24.76 -34.59 -15.82
N ASP A 226 24.77 -33.56 -16.67
CA ASP A 226 24.26 -32.24 -16.31
C ASP A 226 22.73 -32.23 -16.35
N TYR A 227 22.10 -31.66 -15.34
CA TYR A 227 20.66 -31.52 -15.26
C TYR A 227 20.25 -30.12 -14.83
N LEU A 228 19.08 -29.70 -15.31
CA LEU A 228 18.44 -28.48 -14.89
C LEU A 228 17.51 -28.77 -13.70
N VAL A 229 17.56 -27.88 -12.73
CA VAL A 229 16.61 -27.83 -11.62
C VAL A 229 15.63 -26.71 -11.92
N ASP A 230 14.37 -27.04 -12.17
CA ASP A 230 13.32 -26.03 -12.24
C ASP A 230 13.09 -25.49 -10.84
N HIS A 231 13.26 -24.17 -10.63
CA HIS A 231 12.93 -23.54 -9.35
C HIS A 231 12.17 -22.23 -9.52
N SER A 232 11.49 -21.79 -8.46
CA SER A 232 10.84 -20.49 -8.42
C SER A 232 11.87 -19.36 -8.43
N ILE A 233 11.67 -18.38 -9.30
CA ILE A 233 12.58 -17.25 -9.56
C ILE A 233 12.23 -16.01 -8.72
N TYR A 234 11.59 -16.21 -7.58
CA TYR A 234 11.15 -15.12 -6.69
C TYR A 234 12.17 -14.91 -5.58
N PHE A 235 12.38 -13.65 -5.20
CA PHE A 235 12.94 -13.32 -3.90
C PHE A 235 11.84 -13.23 -2.87
N TYR A 236 12.11 -13.77 -1.69
CA TYR A 236 11.21 -13.70 -0.55
C TYR A 236 11.73 -12.66 0.44
N LEU A 237 10.93 -11.62 0.68
CA LEU A 237 11.20 -10.64 1.73
C LEU A 237 10.53 -11.06 3.02
N MET A 238 11.34 -11.36 4.03
CA MET A 238 10.91 -11.68 5.38
C MET A 238 11.15 -10.48 6.30
N ASP A 239 10.22 -10.26 7.23
CA ASP A 239 10.34 -9.21 8.23
C ASP A 239 11.28 -9.63 9.38
N PRO A 240 11.63 -8.70 10.29
CA PRO A 240 12.45 -9.00 11.46
C PRO A 240 11.83 -9.97 12.48
N ASP A 241 10.53 -10.25 12.41
CA ASP A 241 9.89 -11.29 13.24
C ASP A 241 10.00 -12.68 12.59
N GLY A 242 10.42 -12.74 11.31
CA GLY A 242 10.53 -13.96 10.52
C GLY A 242 9.26 -14.27 9.71
N ASP A 243 8.33 -13.33 9.62
CA ASP A 243 7.10 -13.46 8.84
C ASP A 243 7.33 -13.04 7.38
N PHE A 244 6.67 -13.73 6.46
CA PHE A 244 6.67 -13.38 5.04
C PHE A 244 5.90 -12.07 4.79
N ILE A 245 6.53 -11.15 4.06
CA ILE A 245 5.94 -9.86 3.67
C ILE A 245 5.49 -9.89 2.22
N GLU A 246 6.43 -10.11 1.31
CA GLU A 246 6.25 -9.85 -0.12
C GLU A 246 7.25 -10.66 -0.96
N CYS A 247 6.83 -11.04 -2.17
CA CYS A 247 7.72 -11.63 -3.17
C CYS A 247 8.12 -10.56 -4.20
N ILE A 248 9.40 -10.55 -4.58
CA ILE A 248 9.92 -9.74 -5.68
C ILE A 248 10.22 -10.70 -6.83
N GLY A 249 9.64 -10.45 -8.01
CA GLY A 249 9.80 -11.32 -9.17
C GLY A 249 10.79 -10.80 -10.20
N ARG A 250 10.93 -11.57 -11.27
CA ARG A 250 11.79 -11.20 -12.40
C ARG A 250 11.40 -9.89 -13.08
N GLN A 251 10.11 -9.57 -13.10
CA GLN A 251 9.59 -8.33 -13.70
C GLN A 251 9.98 -7.06 -12.94
N ASP A 252 10.41 -7.18 -11.67
CA ASP A 252 10.72 -6.04 -10.83
C ASP A 252 12.18 -5.60 -11.05
N THR A 253 12.37 -4.30 -11.29
CA THR A 253 13.72 -3.72 -11.41
C THR A 253 14.38 -3.60 -10.05
N ALA A 254 15.72 -3.55 -10.01
CA ALA A 254 16.47 -3.37 -8.76
C ALA A 254 16.02 -2.12 -7.99
N GLU A 255 15.75 -1.02 -8.69
CA GLU A 255 15.25 0.21 -8.06
C GLU A 255 13.84 0.06 -7.48
N THR A 256 12.91 -0.58 -8.20
CA THR A 256 11.55 -0.81 -7.71
C THR A 256 11.59 -1.71 -6.48
N ALA A 257 12.36 -2.80 -6.55
CA ALA A 257 12.57 -3.73 -5.44
C ALA A 257 13.18 -3.03 -4.21
N ALA A 258 14.25 -2.26 -4.39
CA ALA A 258 14.89 -1.50 -3.31
C ALA A 258 13.92 -0.49 -2.68
N ASN A 259 13.12 0.22 -3.47
CA ASN A 259 12.12 1.16 -2.98
C ASN A 259 11.04 0.46 -2.14
N THR A 260 10.57 -0.72 -2.58
CA THR A 260 9.62 -1.53 -1.83
C THR A 260 10.21 -1.98 -0.48
N ILE A 261 11.44 -2.50 -0.47
CA ILE A 261 12.14 -2.89 0.76
C ILE A 261 12.30 -1.69 1.72
N LEU A 262 12.72 -0.53 1.21
CA LEU A 262 12.88 0.68 2.00
C LEU A 262 11.54 1.19 2.55
N ALA A 263 10.43 1.03 1.82
CA ALA A 263 9.11 1.37 2.30
C ALA A 263 8.69 0.49 3.48
N HIS A 264 8.92 -0.83 3.40
CA HIS A 264 8.68 -1.75 4.51
C HIS A 264 9.52 -1.41 5.74
N ILE A 265 10.82 -1.13 5.55
CA ILE A 265 11.73 -0.72 6.64
C ILE A 265 11.22 0.58 7.31
N LYS A 266 10.76 1.56 6.52
CA LYS A 266 10.22 2.82 7.04
C LYS A 266 8.95 2.60 7.84
N ASP A 267 8.09 1.70 7.37
CA ASP A 267 6.83 1.36 8.01
C ASP A 267 7.07 0.64 9.34
N TRP A 268 8.03 -0.27 9.41
CA TRP A 268 8.47 -0.92 10.65
C TRP A 268 9.00 0.05 11.69
N LYS A 269 9.86 1.00 11.27
CA LYS A 269 10.36 2.06 12.15
C LYS A 269 9.23 2.94 12.67
N ARG A 270 8.21 3.22 11.84
CA ARG A 270 7.03 4.00 12.25
C ARG A 270 6.18 3.28 13.29
N GLU A 271 6.16 1.94 13.28
CA GLU A 271 5.48 1.12 14.29
C GLU A 271 6.26 1.03 15.62
N GLY A 272 7.51 1.53 15.68
CA GLY A 272 8.33 1.54 16.89
C GLY A 272 8.89 0.17 17.28
N LYS A 273 8.87 -0.79 16.36
CA LYS A 273 9.38 -2.16 16.60
C LYS A 273 10.92 -2.20 16.55
N PRO A 274 11.56 -3.05 17.36
CA PRO A 274 13.02 -3.15 17.39
C PRO A 274 13.57 -3.68 16.05
N LEU A 275 14.75 -3.17 15.67
CA LEU A 275 15.59 -3.71 14.59
C LEU A 275 16.97 -4.00 15.17
N ASN A 276 17.49 -5.20 14.95
CA ASN A 276 18.85 -5.52 15.31
C ASN A 276 19.79 -4.90 14.28
N THR A 277 20.38 -3.77 14.64
CA THR A 277 21.26 -3.00 13.77
C THR A 277 22.74 -3.25 14.00
N LYS A 278 23.10 -4.28 14.78
CA LYS A 278 24.51 -4.61 15.00
C LYS A 278 25.12 -5.11 13.69
N GLU A 279 26.19 -4.45 13.25
CA GLU A 279 27.08 -4.99 12.23
C GLU A 279 27.80 -6.19 12.87
N GLU A 280 27.60 -7.38 12.31
CA GLU A 280 28.39 -8.59 12.61
C GLU A 280 29.55 -8.68 11.62
#